data_AF-A0A9R1SJW5-F1
#
_entry.id   AF-A0A9R1SJW5-F1
#
_cell.length_a   1.000
_cell.length_b   1.000
_cell.length_c   1.000
_cell.angle_alpha   90.00
_cell.angle_beta   90.00
_cell.angle_gamma   90.00
#
_symmetry.space_group_name_H-M   'P 1'
#
loop_
_entity.id
_entity.type
_entity.pdbx_description
1 polymer ?
#
loop_
_entity_poly.entity_id
_entity_poly.type
_entity_poly.pdbx_seq_one_letter_code
_entity_poly.pdbx_strand_id
1 'polypeptide(L)'
;MPIRAYCTICSDFFDNSKDVAAIHCGHTFHYACLLQWFQSAPNKTCPQCRKQVSTRHIINKLFFDIAPEDDGTPVDPESLQNELDRMKAVLSVKEKEWRDKQKSVDTLKDTIERQKKDLDRLRKEVGDKEMLCSVLRKQMNFLESQKNEGQAAKEEKFICLDRILYVVLQGQRSEVEAMITDMGVGQSAVEQLSIYCISLKKEYDNLKGSLKSSNEMCEKLKRELISSNSKLQKATTETNRTKEDMKALQNDLSNADKEITSLKKKVEILQRTLSTPTRTNEAISRLVFESPAPLELKPPGHGPMTDSQEIDLNLTFDINTPEQVEKKPVQVPSKKMRLDPSAPSFKNTENALGHSVCNARVNDDVMMGPMLRNSLLFRKNAFGSMLDPCKFGTVRSGYDGLGGRAKFIQPSPLSEIRPLAMKSKRKKVSRPVTSKPTSSLTTLDGFLE
;
A
#
# COMPACT_ATOMS: atom_id res chain seq x y z
N MET A 1 75.11 -58.18 10.97
CA MET A 1 74.88 -56.72 11.08
C MET A 1 74.06 -56.30 9.88
N PRO A 2 72.82 -55.80 10.05
CA PRO A 2 72.01 -55.35 8.92
C PRO A 2 72.70 -54.17 8.22
N ILE A 3 72.61 -54.15 6.89
CA ILE A 3 73.20 -53.08 6.08
C ILE A 3 72.36 -51.82 6.32
N ARG A 4 72.88 -50.89 7.12
CA ARG A 4 72.28 -49.57 7.34
C ARG A 4 72.57 -48.67 6.13
N ALA A 5 71.76 -48.79 5.10
CA ALA A 5 71.83 -47.92 3.93
C ALA A 5 71.03 -46.62 4.17
N TYR A 6 71.59 -45.49 3.78
CA TYR A 6 70.99 -44.17 3.92
C TYR A 6 71.17 -43.35 2.64
N CYS A 7 70.28 -42.39 2.42
CA CYS A 7 70.36 -41.48 1.30
C CYS A 7 71.42 -40.42 1.58
N THR A 8 72.50 -40.37 0.78
CA THR A 8 73.59 -39.39 1.01
C THR A 8 73.22 -37.93 0.67
N ILE A 9 72.04 -37.69 0.07
CA ILE A 9 71.52 -36.33 -0.19
C ILE A 9 70.85 -35.72 1.05
N CYS A 10 70.03 -36.50 1.76
CA CYS A 10 69.29 -36.01 2.94
C CYS A 10 69.79 -36.59 4.27
N SER A 11 70.74 -37.53 4.22
CA SER A 11 71.29 -38.26 5.38
C SER A 11 70.28 -39.09 6.17
N ASP A 12 69.06 -39.30 5.64
CA ASP A 12 68.04 -40.17 6.25
C ASP A 12 68.20 -41.62 5.81
N PHE A 13 67.80 -42.56 6.69
CA PHE A 13 67.68 -43.97 6.36
C PHE A 13 66.63 -44.22 5.28
N PHE A 14 66.84 -45.27 4.49
CA PHE A 14 65.79 -45.77 3.61
C PHE A 14 64.72 -46.47 4.46
N ASP A 15 63.48 -46.01 4.36
CA ASP A 15 62.32 -46.58 5.05
C ASP A 15 61.29 -47.11 4.03
N ASN A 16 60.25 -47.80 4.51
CA ASN A 16 59.18 -48.29 3.64
C ASN A 16 58.22 -47.18 3.16
N SER A 17 58.43 -45.93 3.61
CA SER A 17 57.51 -44.82 3.31
C SER A 17 57.94 -44.04 2.06
N LYS A 18 59.24 -44.04 1.72
CA LYS A 18 59.82 -43.29 0.60
C LYS A 18 60.42 -44.21 -0.45
N ASP A 19 60.18 -43.90 -1.72
CA ASP A 19 60.74 -44.65 -2.83
C ASP A 19 62.27 -44.48 -2.92
N VAL A 20 63.00 -45.59 -3.05
CA VAL A 20 64.45 -45.61 -3.26
C VAL A 20 64.75 -45.77 -4.76
N ALA A 21 65.57 -44.89 -5.31
CA ALA A 21 66.01 -44.90 -6.70
C ALA A 21 67.49 -45.28 -6.83
N ALA A 22 67.85 -46.01 -7.88
CA ALA A 22 69.23 -46.31 -8.25
C ALA A 22 69.62 -45.65 -9.58
N ILE A 23 70.86 -45.17 -9.63
CA ILE A 23 71.50 -44.68 -10.84
C ILE A 23 72.34 -45.81 -11.45
N HIS A 24 72.51 -45.86 -12.78
CA HIS A 24 73.36 -46.82 -13.50
C HIS A 24 74.81 -46.97 -12.98
N CYS A 25 75.32 -46.03 -12.18
CA CYS A 25 76.61 -46.16 -11.50
C CYS A 25 76.56 -46.98 -10.20
N GLY A 26 75.39 -47.45 -9.77
CA GLY A 26 75.17 -48.27 -8.57
C GLY A 26 74.82 -47.52 -7.28
N HIS A 27 74.78 -46.18 -7.29
CA HIS A 27 74.45 -45.40 -6.09
C HIS A 27 72.94 -45.22 -5.92
N THR A 28 72.47 -45.31 -4.67
CA THR A 28 71.05 -45.26 -4.29
C THR A 28 70.69 -44.01 -3.49
N PHE A 29 69.51 -43.45 -3.74
CA PHE A 29 69.00 -42.23 -3.10
C PHE A 29 67.47 -42.29 -2.98
N HIS A 30 66.84 -41.45 -2.16
CA HIS A 30 65.38 -41.27 -2.28
C HIS A 30 65.04 -40.70 -3.65
N TYR A 31 64.00 -41.21 -4.30
CA TYR A 31 63.58 -40.74 -5.62
C TYR A 31 63.31 -39.23 -5.63
N ALA A 32 62.63 -38.73 -4.59
CA ALA A 32 62.38 -37.30 -4.42
C ALA A 32 63.67 -36.47 -4.29
N CYS A 33 64.62 -36.93 -3.47
CA CYS A 33 65.91 -36.25 -3.29
C CYS A 33 66.73 -36.23 -4.58
N LEU A 34 66.75 -37.36 -5.31
CA LEU A 34 67.44 -37.47 -6.58
C LEU A 34 66.82 -36.58 -7.66
N LEU A 35 65.49 -36.51 -7.70
CA LEU A 35 64.76 -35.65 -8.62
C LEU A 35 65.06 -34.18 -8.36
N GLN A 36 65.03 -33.76 -7.09
CA GLN A 36 65.39 -32.40 -6.69
C GLN A 36 66.84 -32.06 -7.06
N TRP A 37 67.78 -32.99 -6.84
CA TRP A 37 69.18 -32.81 -7.23
C TRP A 37 69.34 -32.55 -8.73
N PHE A 38 68.65 -33.31 -9.59
CA PHE A 38 68.70 -33.10 -11.05
C PHE A 38 68.02 -31.81 -11.52
N GLN A 39 67.10 -31.26 -10.73
CA GLN A 39 66.48 -29.96 -11.02
C GLN A 39 67.40 -28.81 -10.63
N SER A 40 68.19 -28.95 -9.56
CA SER A 40 69.09 -27.91 -9.07
C SER A 40 70.46 -27.87 -9.77
N ALA A 41 70.94 -28.98 -10.33
CA ALA A 41 72.24 -29.05 -10.99
C ALA A 41 72.15 -28.88 -12.52
N PRO A 42 73.02 -28.08 -13.16
CA PRO A 42 72.99 -27.85 -14.62
C PRO A 42 73.33 -29.10 -15.43
N ASN A 43 74.13 -30.01 -14.87
CA ASN A 43 74.47 -31.30 -15.48
C ASN A 43 73.95 -32.44 -14.61
N LYS A 44 73.12 -33.32 -15.19
CA LYS A 44 72.62 -34.53 -14.53
C LYS A 44 73.80 -35.46 -14.23
N THR A 45 74.30 -35.42 -13.01
CA THR A 45 75.45 -36.21 -12.55
C THR A 45 75.11 -36.86 -11.22
N CYS A 46 75.67 -38.05 -10.98
CA CYS A 46 75.49 -38.75 -9.71
C CYS A 46 76.03 -37.91 -8.55
N PRO A 47 75.26 -37.65 -7.47
CA PRO A 47 75.73 -36.87 -6.32
C PRO A 47 77.02 -37.41 -5.69
N GLN A 48 77.20 -38.74 -5.69
CA GLN A 48 78.32 -39.41 -5.03
C GLN A 48 79.58 -39.57 -5.90
N CYS A 49 79.45 -39.96 -7.16
CA CYS A 49 80.62 -40.25 -8.02
C CYS A 49 80.75 -39.35 -9.26
N ARG A 50 79.84 -38.37 -9.43
CA ARG A 50 79.81 -37.38 -10.52
C ARG A 50 79.76 -37.92 -11.95
N LYS A 51 79.58 -39.24 -12.14
CA LYS A 51 79.31 -39.84 -13.46
C LYS A 51 78.04 -39.24 -14.06
N GLN A 52 78.06 -38.97 -15.36
CA GLN A 52 76.93 -38.38 -16.09
C GLN A 52 75.75 -39.36 -16.14
N VAL A 53 74.56 -38.88 -15.79
CA VAL A 53 73.34 -39.69 -15.70
C VAL A 53 72.37 -39.32 -16.81
N SER A 54 72.09 -40.29 -17.67
CA SER A 54 70.97 -40.20 -18.60
C SER A 54 69.68 -40.60 -17.89
N THR A 55 68.60 -39.84 -18.09
CA THR A 55 67.28 -40.11 -17.50
C THR A 55 66.71 -41.47 -17.89
N ARG A 56 67.19 -42.08 -18.99
CA ARG A 56 66.78 -43.43 -19.42
C ARG A 56 67.39 -44.58 -18.60
N HIS A 57 68.43 -44.30 -17.80
CA HIS A 57 69.18 -45.30 -17.04
C HIS A 57 69.06 -45.10 -15.52
N ILE A 58 67.90 -44.58 -15.08
CA ILE A 58 67.55 -44.45 -13.67
C ILE A 58 66.45 -45.46 -13.37
N ILE A 59 66.63 -46.25 -12.31
CA ILE A 59 65.58 -47.10 -11.75
C ILE A 59 64.89 -46.28 -10.66
N ASN A 60 63.66 -45.83 -10.94
CA ASN A 60 62.97 -44.87 -10.08
C ASN A 60 62.53 -45.44 -8.73
N LYS A 61 62.32 -46.76 -8.67
CA LYS A 61 61.87 -47.46 -7.47
C LYS A 61 62.51 -48.84 -7.40
N LEU A 62 63.21 -49.10 -6.30
CA LEU A 62 63.71 -50.40 -5.92
C LEU A 62 62.75 -51.04 -4.93
N PHE A 63 62.52 -52.34 -5.11
CA PHE A 63 61.77 -53.16 -4.17
C PHE A 63 62.77 -54.08 -3.47
N PHE A 64 62.85 -53.97 -2.15
CA PHE A 64 63.71 -54.82 -1.33
C PHE A 64 62.84 -55.88 -0.66
N ASP A 65 63.13 -57.15 -0.92
CA ASP A 65 62.55 -58.27 -0.15
C ASP A 65 63.28 -58.34 1.20
N ILE A 66 62.88 -57.47 2.12
CA ILE A 66 63.39 -57.47 3.49
C ILE A 66 62.72 -58.66 4.19
N ALA A 67 63.50 -59.70 4.51
CA ALA A 67 63.05 -60.76 5.43
C ALA A 67 62.63 -60.08 6.75
N PRO A 68 61.47 -60.43 7.33
CA PRO A 68 60.98 -59.76 8.54
C PRO A 68 62.09 -59.81 9.60
N GLU A 69 62.63 -58.64 9.95
CA GLU A 69 63.45 -58.53 11.15
C GLU A 69 62.52 -58.84 12.31
N ASP A 70 62.70 -60.02 12.89
CA ASP A 70 62.23 -60.36 14.22
C ASP A 70 63.04 -59.50 15.20
N ASP A 71 62.69 -58.20 15.26
CA ASP A 71 63.10 -57.34 16.35
C ASP A 71 62.34 -57.83 17.59
N GLY A 72 62.87 -58.90 18.18
CA GLY A 72 62.34 -59.64 19.34
C GLY A 72 62.30 -58.83 20.63
N THR A 73 62.02 -57.53 20.55
CA THR A 73 61.43 -56.81 21.68
C THR A 73 59.95 -57.19 21.72
N PRO A 74 59.48 -57.91 22.76
CA PRO A 74 58.07 -58.20 22.89
C PRO A 74 57.35 -56.87 23.05
N VAL A 75 56.64 -56.43 22.01
CA VAL A 75 55.74 -55.29 22.10
C VAL A 75 54.72 -55.64 23.18
N ASP A 76 54.78 -54.93 24.29
CA ASP A 76 53.93 -55.16 25.45
C ASP A 76 52.44 -55.09 25.05
N PRO A 77 51.65 -56.16 25.25
CA PRO A 77 50.23 -56.18 24.91
C PRO A 77 49.44 -55.02 25.53
N GLU A 78 49.82 -54.55 26.73
CA GLU A 78 49.20 -53.42 27.40
C GLU A 78 49.42 -52.10 26.62
N SER A 79 50.62 -51.91 26.05
CA SER A 79 50.95 -50.73 25.22
C SER A 79 50.10 -50.67 23.95
N LEU A 80 49.90 -51.81 23.27
CA LEU A 80 49.04 -51.90 22.09
C LEU A 80 47.56 -51.68 22.45
N GLN A 81 47.11 -52.21 23.58
CA GLN A 81 45.74 -52.00 24.07
C GLN A 81 45.49 -50.53 24.40
N ASN A 82 46.43 -49.87 25.07
CA ASN A 82 46.38 -48.43 25.34
C ASN A 82 46.34 -47.60 24.06
N GLU A 83 47.10 -47.96 23.03
CA GLU A 83 47.05 -47.28 21.74
C GLU A 83 45.69 -47.46 21.05
N LEU A 84 45.14 -48.67 21.07
CA LEU A 84 43.81 -48.94 20.52
C LEU A 84 42.73 -48.14 21.24
N ASP A 85 42.79 -48.05 22.57
CA ASP A 85 41.79 -47.32 23.35
C ASP A 85 41.92 -45.80 23.17
N ARG A 86 43.15 -45.27 23.03
CA ARG A 86 43.39 -43.89 22.60
C ARG A 86 42.76 -43.62 21.22
N MET A 87 43.00 -44.50 20.25
CA MET A 87 42.46 -44.33 18.90
C MET A 87 40.92 -44.43 18.87
N LYS A 88 40.32 -45.36 19.62
CA LYS A 88 38.86 -45.43 19.78
C LYS A 88 38.28 -44.15 20.39
N ALA A 89 38.93 -43.59 21.41
CA ALA A 89 38.48 -42.34 22.02
C ALA A 89 38.53 -41.18 21.02
N VAL A 90 39.62 -41.07 20.24
CA VAL A 90 39.76 -40.05 19.18
C VAL A 90 38.67 -40.22 18.11
N LEU A 91 38.41 -41.44 17.65
CA LEU A 91 37.37 -41.73 16.67
C LEU A 91 35.98 -41.34 17.19
N SER A 92 35.66 -41.66 18.45
CA SER A 92 34.40 -41.29 19.09
C SER A 92 34.19 -39.77 19.17
N VAL A 93 35.25 -39.03 19.54
CA VAL A 93 35.22 -37.56 19.55
C VAL A 93 35.01 -37.00 18.14
N LYS A 94 35.74 -37.52 17.15
CA LYS A 94 35.61 -37.09 15.76
C LYS A 94 34.23 -37.38 15.18
N GLU A 95 33.62 -38.50 15.55
CA GLU A 95 32.26 -38.84 15.13
C GLU A 95 31.23 -37.88 15.73
N LYS A 96 31.38 -37.52 17.02
CA LYS A 96 30.54 -36.50 17.66
C LYS A 96 30.70 -35.14 17.00
N GLU A 97 31.93 -34.68 16.77
CA GLU A 97 32.22 -33.43 16.07
C GLU A 97 31.61 -33.41 14.66
N TRP A 98 31.70 -34.52 13.93
CA TRP A 98 31.10 -34.63 12.60
C TRP A 98 29.58 -34.54 12.67
N ARG A 99 28.93 -35.22 13.62
CA ARG A 99 27.49 -35.12 13.84
C ARG A 99 27.04 -33.69 14.18
N ASP A 100 27.79 -32.97 15.01
CA ASP A 100 27.44 -31.60 15.39
C ASP A 100 27.65 -30.62 14.23
N LYS A 101 28.69 -30.82 13.41
CA LYS A 101 28.89 -30.09 12.14
C LYS A 101 27.77 -30.40 11.15
N GLN A 102 27.35 -31.65 11.03
CA GLN A 102 26.27 -32.06 10.14
C GLN A 102 24.95 -31.39 10.54
N LYS A 103 24.61 -31.38 11.83
CA LYS A 103 23.44 -30.63 12.35
C LYS A 103 23.54 -29.14 12.03
N SER A 104 24.73 -28.54 12.19
CA SER A 104 24.96 -27.12 11.88
C SER A 104 24.78 -26.82 10.38
N VAL A 105 25.20 -27.74 9.51
CA VAL A 105 24.99 -27.64 8.06
C VAL A 105 23.50 -27.71 7.74
N ASP A 106 22.75 -28.62 8.36
CA ASP A 106 21.33 -28.78 8.08
C ASP A 106 20.50 -27.59 8.59
N THR A 107 20.82 -27.02 9.75
CA THR A 107 20.17 -25.78 10.23
C THR A 107 20.47 -24.56 9.35
N LEU A 108 21.70 -24.46 8.82
CA LEU A 108 22.06 -23.42 7.86
C LEU A 108 21.31 -23.59 6.53
N LYS A 109 21.18 -24.82 6.02
CA LYS A 109 20.38 -25.10 4.82
C LYS A 109 18.91 -24.69 5.00
N ASP A 110 18.30 -25.04 6.14
CA ASP A 110 16.92 -24.64 6.45
C ASP A 110 16.76 -23.11 6.51
N THR A 111 17.78 -22.42 7.03
CA THR A 111 17.78 -20.95 7.11
C THR A 111 17.90 -20.32 5.72
N ILE A 112 18.78 -20.85 4.86
CA ILE A 112 18.92 -20.41 3.47
C ILE A 112 17.61 -20.62 2.71
N GLU A 113 16.96 -21.78 2.89
CA GLU A 113 15.69 -22.07 2.22
C GLU A 113 14.56 -21.13 2.68
N ARG A 114 14.51 -20.80 3.97
CA ARG A 114 13.58 -19.78 4.50
C ARG A 114 13.83 -18.41 3.91
N GLN A 115 15.09 -17.98 3.86
CA GLN A 115 15.49 -16.70 3.27
C GLN A 115 15.18 -16.62 1.77
N LYS A 116 15.36 -17.73 1.02
CA LYS A 116 14.98 -17.78 -0.40
C LYS A 116 13.48 -17.55 -0.60
N LYS A 117 12.64 -18.22 0.19
CA LYS A 117 11.18 -18.03 0.15
C LYS A 117 10.78 -16.60 0.50
N ASP A 118 11.47 -15.99 1.47
CA ASP A 118 11.23 -14.60 1.85
C ASP A 118 11.62 -13.62 0.73
N LEU A 119 12.76 -13.85 0.07
CA LEU A 119 13.19 -13.07 -1.08
C LEU A 119 12.23 -13.19 -2.27
N ASP A 120 11.72 -14.38 -2.55
CA ASP A 120 10.75 -14.59 -3.63
C ASP A 120 9.42 -13.90 -3.33
N ARG A 121 8.97 -13.92 -2.07
CA ARG A 121 7.78 -13.17 -1.65
C ARG A 121 7.99 -11.66 -1.82
N LEU A 122 9.10 -11.12 -1.32
CA LEU A 122 9.42 -9.70 -1.44
C LEU A 122 9.57 -9.26 -2.91
N ARG A 123 10.19 -10.09 -3.76
CA ARG A 123 10.31 -9.83 -5.20
C ARG A 123 8.93 -9.72 -5.87
N LYS A 124 7.98 -10.59 -5.51
CA LYS A 124 6.59 -10.50 -6.01
C LYS A 124 5.91 -9.21 -5.53
N GLU A 125 6.02 -8.89 -4.24
CA GLU A 125 5.45 -7.64 -3.68
C GLU A 125 6.02 -6.37 -4.34
N VAL A 126 7.31 -6.36 -4.66
CA VAL A 126 7.94 -5.26 -5.40
C VAL A 126 7.37 -5.16 -6.82
N GLY A 127 7.24 -6.30 -7.53
CA GLY A 127 6.63 -6.34 -8.85
C GLY A 127 5.19 -5.80 -8.86
N ASP A 128 4.38 -6.19 -7.87
CA ASP A 128 2.99 -5.71 -7.73
C ASP A 128 2.92 -4.19 -7.50
N LYS A 129 3.81 -3.66 -6.65
CA LYS A 129 3.93 -2.22 -6.40
C LYS A 129 4.41 -1.46 -7.65
N GLU A 130 5.34 -2.01 -8.41
CA GLU A 130 5.82 -1.41 -9.66
C GLU A 130 4.72 -1.34 -10.72
N MET A 131 3.91 -2.39 -10.85
CA MET A 131 2.74 -2.41 -11.72
C MET A 131 1.74 -1.32 -11.32
N LEU A 132 1.42 -1.20 -10.02
CA LEU A 132 0.54 -0.15 -9.52
C LEU A 132 1.09 1.26 -9.80
N CYS A 133 2.38 1.49 -9.54
CA CYS A 133 3.04 2.76 -9.84
C CYS A 133 3.02 3.08 -11.34
N SER A 134 3.16 2.08 -12.22
CA SER A 134 3.03 2.24 -13.68
C SER A 134 1.63 2.70 -14.07
N VAL A 135 0.59 2.09 -13.51
CA VAL A 135 -0.81 2.50 -13.74
C VAL A 135 -1.06 3.91 -13.24
N LEU A 136 -0.62 4.24 -12.02
CA LEU A 136 -0.78 5.58 -11.45
C LEU A 136 -0.06 6.65 -12.29
N ARG A 137 1.16 6.38 -12.76
CA ARG A 137 1.87 7.29 -13.68
C ARG A 137 1.09 7.52 -14.98
N LYS A 138 0.52 6.47 -15.57
CA LYS A 138 -0.33 6.62 -16.77
C LYS A 138 -1.56 7.48 -16.49
N GLN A 139 -2.22 7.28 -15.34
CA GLN A 139 -3.36 8.11 -14.94
C GLN A 139 -2.96 9.57 -14.72
N MET A 140 -1.83 9.84 -14.06
CA MET A 140 -1.34 11.21 -13.88
C MET A 140 -1.05 11.89 -15.23
N ASN A 141 -0.38 11.19 -16.16
CA ASN A 141 -0.10 11.73 -17.49
C ASN A 141 -1.38 12.02 -18.28
N PHE A 142 -2.38 11.14 -18.18
CA PHE A 142 -3.68 11.36 -18.81
C PHE A 142 -4.37 12.62 -18.27
N LEU A 143 -4.40 12.79 -16.94
CA LEU A 143 -5.00 13.97 -16.31
C LEU A 143 -4.24 15.26 -16.65
N GLU A 144 -2.91 15.22 -16.71
CA GLU A 144 -2.10 16.36 -17.13
C GLU A 144 -2.37 16.73 -18.60
N SER A 145 -2.47 15.75 -19.51
CA SER A 145 -2.83 15.99 -20.91
C SER A 145 -4.19 16.65 -21.02
N GLN A 146 -5.21 16.11 -20.32
CA GLN A 146 -6.56 16.66 -20.34
C GLN A 146 -6.61 18.11 -19.81
N LYS A 147 -5.83 18.42 -18.77
CA LYS A 147 -5.69 19.78 -18.25
C LYS A 147 -5.01 20.72 -19.26
N ASN A 148 -3.94 20.27 -19.91
CA ASN A 148 -3.21 21.06 -20.91
C ASN A 148 -4.07 21.33 -22.15
N GLU A 149 -4.77 20.33 -22.66
CA GLU A 149 -5.75 20.48 -23.75
C GLU A 149 -6.85 21.47 -23.38
N GLY A 150 -7.39 21.36 -22.16
CA GLY A 150 -8.38 22.31 -21.65
C GLY A 150 -7.86 23.74 -21.50
N GLN A 151 -6.56 23.93 -21.22
CA GLN A 151 -5.93 25.24 -21.17
C GLN A 151 -5.66 25.79 -22.57
N ALA A 152 -5.18 24.96 -23.50
CA ALA A 152 -4.98 25.33 -24.90
C ALA A 152 -6.29 25.77 -25.57
N ALA A 153 -7.38 25.02 -25.38
CA ALA A 153 -8.69 25.38 -25.91
C ALA A 153 -9.23 26.71 -25.35
N LYS A 154 -8.91 27.05 -24.09
CA LYS A 154 -9.26 28.35 -23.51
C LYS A 154 -8.46 29.47 -24.18
N GLU A 155 -7.17 29.28 -24.37
CA GLU A 155 -6.29 30.25 -25.02
C GLU A 155 -6.70 30.51 -26.47
N GLU A 156 -6.95 29.43 -27.24
CA GLU A 156 -7.45 29.54 -28.61
C GLU A 156 -8.76 30.32 -28.69
N LYS A 157 -9.67 30.10 -27.74
CA LYS A 157 -10.92 30.86 -27.66
C LYS A 157 -10.67 32.35 -27.42
N PHE A 158 -9.72 32.71 -26.54
CA PHE A 158 -9.35 34.11 -26.30
C PHE A 158 -8.75 34.76 -27.55
N ILE A 159 -7.82 34.08 -28.22
CA ILE A 159 -7.20 34.56 -29.47
C ILE A 159 -8.24 34.72 -30.58
N CYS A 160 -9.14 33.74 -30.73
CA CYS A 160 -10.21 33.78 -31.72
C CYS A 160 -11.16 34.97 -31.48
N LEU A 161 -11.56 35.20 -30.22
CA LEU A 161 -12.40 36.35 -29.85
C LEU A 161 -11.72 37.67 -30.17
N ASP A 162 -10.44 37.82 -29.83
CA ASP A 162 -9.67 39.04 -30.12
C ASP A 162 -9.55 39.28 -31.62
N ARG A 163 -9.28 38.22 -32.39
CA ARG A 163 -9.21 38.30 -33.86
C ARG A 163 -10.55 38.66 -34.50
N ILE A 164 -11.66 38.07 -34.03
CA ILE A 164 -13.01 38.41 -34.52
C ILE A 164 -13.32 39.87 -34.21
N LEU A 165 -13.03 40.33 -32.99
CA LEU A 165 -13.26 41.73 -32.59
C LEU A 165 -12.46 42.70 -33.48
N TYR A 166 -11.18 42.38 -33.74
CA TYR A 166 -10.34 43.18 -34.63
C TYR A 166 -10.91 43.28 -36.06
N VAL A 167 -11.31 42.14 -36.65
CA VAL A 167 -11.88 42.09 -38.01
C VAL A 167 -13.21 42.85 -38.10
N VAL A 168 -14.10 42.68 -37.11
CA VAL A 168 -15.40 43.36 -37.10
C VAL A 168 -15.24 44.88 -36.96
N LEU A 169 -14.35 45.33 -36.07
CA LEU A 169 -14.12 46.77 -35.85
C LEU A 169 -13.45 47.47 -37.03
N GLN A 170 -12.56 46.79 -37.76
CA GLN A 170 -11.83 47.38 -38.89
C GLN A 170 -12.57 47.22 -40.21
N GLY A 171 -13.16 46.05 -40.48
CA GLY A 171 -13.73 45.72 -41.80
C GLY A 171 -14.90 46.59 -42.21
N GLN A 172 -15.75 47.01 -41.26
CA GLN A 172 -16.94 47.81 -41.59
C GLN A 172 -16.67 49.30 -41.72
N ARG A 173 -15.53 49.80 -41.23
CA ARG A 173 -15.30 51.26 -41.16
C ARG A 173 -15.05 51.87 -42.52
N SER A 174 -14.15 51.29 -43.31
CA SER A 174 -13.81 51.79 -44.65
C SER A 174 -14.97 51.65 -45.64
N GLU A 175 -15.75 50.57 -45.56
CA GLU A 175 -16.91 50.35 -46.42
C GLU A 175 -18.01 51.38 -46.13
N VAL A 176 -18.25 51.69 -44.85
CA VAL A 176 -19.23 52.71 -44.44
C VAL A 176 -18.75 54.11 -44.81
N GLU A 177 -17.47 54.44 -44.62
CA GLU A 177 -16.89 55.73 -45.02
C GLU A 177 -16.92 55.94 -46.55
N ALA A 178 -16.63 54.90 -47.34
CA ALA A 178 -16.75 54.94 -48.80
C ALA A 178 -18.20 55.13 -49.26
N MET A 179 -19.15 54.41 -48.66
CA MET A 179 -20.59 54.56 -48.95
C MET A 179 -21.09 55.98 -48.62
N ILE A 180 -20.68 56.56 -47.49
CA ILE A 180 -21.03 57.94 -47.11
C ILE A 180 -20.44 58.95 -48.11
N THR A 181 -19.22 58.70 -48.60
CA THR A 181 -18.53 59.58 -49.55
C THR A 181 -19.19 59.56 -50.93
N ASP A 182 -19.59 58.38 -51.43
CA ASP A 182 -20.18 58.19 -52.76
C ASP A 182 -21.61 58.76 -52.87
N MET A 183 -22.39 58.69 -51.78
CA MET A 183 -23.79 59.13 -51.77
C MET A 183 -23.97 60.64 -51.56
N GLY A 184 -22.94 61.36 -51.06
CA GLY A 184 -22.99 62.80 -50.82
C GLY A 184 -24.02 63.26 -49.78
N VAL A 185 -24.26 64.57 -49.67
CA VAL A 185 -25.24 65.17 -48.76
C VAL A 185 -26.57 65.45 -49.47
N GLY A 186 -27.55 64.54 -49.32
CA GLY A 186 -28.89 64.64 -49.90
C GLY A 186 -29.92 63.73 -49.23
N GLN A 187 -31.21 63.93 -49.52
CA GLN A 187 -32.31 63.19 -48.86
C GLN A 187 -32.28 61.68 -49.15
N SER A 188 -31.93 61.28 -50.37
CA SER A 188 -31.76 59.88 -50.76
C SER A 188 -30.64 59.18 -49.99
N ALA A 189 -29.57 59.92 -49.66
CA ALA A 189 -28.46 59.39 -48.87
C ALA A 189 -28.90 59.03 -47.45
N VAL A 190 -29.76 59.87 -46.85
CA VAL A 190 -30.36 59.65 -45.53
C VAL A 190 -31.33 58.45 -45.54
N GLU A 191 -32.12 58.28 -46.59
CA GLU A 191 -33.03 57.13 -46.75
C GLU A 191 -32.27 55.81 -46.88
N GLN A 192 -31.20 55.76 -47.66
CA GLN A 192 -30.39 54.54 -47.79
C GLN A 192 -29.61 54.22 -46.50
N LEU A 193 -29.05 55.22 -45.82
CA LEU A 193 -28.41 55.02 -44.51
C LEU A 193 -29.40 54.52 -43.45
N SER A 194 -30.65 54.98 -43.49
CA SER A 194 -31.70 54.49 -42.59
C SER A 194 -32.12 53.06 -42.92
N ILE A 195 -32.25 52.68 -44.20
CA ILE A 195 -32.47 51.28 -44.62
C ILE A 195 -31.32 50.37 -44.16
N TYR A 196 -30.07 50.81 -44.33
CA TYR A 196 -28.88 50.07 -43.87
C TYR A 196 -28.87 49.90 -42.34
N CYS A 197 -29.12 50.97 -41.59
CA CYS A 197 -29.25 50.91 -40.12
C CYS A 197 -30.36 49.96 -39.66
N ILE A 198 -31.53 49.98 -40.32
CA ILE A 198 -32.65 49.08 -40.01
C ILE A 198 -32.25 47.63 -40.30
N SER A 199 -31.56 47.38 -41.41
CA SER A 199 -31.10 46.04 -41.80
C SER A 199 -30.05 45.50 -40.82
N LEU A 200 -29.07 46.32 -40.43
CA LEU A 200 -28.09 45.98 -39.39
C LEU A 200 -28.75 45.70 -38.05
N LYS A 201 -29.76 46.48 -37.66
CA LYS A 201 -30.52 46.25 -36.42
C LYS A 201 -31.25 44.91 -36.47
N LYS A 202 -31.87 44.56 -37.59
CA LYS A 202 -32.54 43.27 -37.77
C LYS A 202 -31.56 42.10 -37.66
N GLU A 203 -30.39 42.20 -38.29
CA GLU A 203 -29.35 41.17 -38.18
C GLU A 203 -28.77 41.07 -36.77
N TYR A 204 -28.56 42.20 -36.08
CA TYR A 204 -28.15 42.20 -34.68
C TYR A 204 -29.19 41.53 -33.78
N ASP A 205 -30.48 41.83 -33.96
CA ASP A 205 -31.55 41.20 -33.18
C ASP A 205 -31.66 39.70 -33.49
N ASN A 206 -31.46 39.27 -34.74
CA ASN A 206 -31.36 37.86 -35.13
C ASN A 206 -30.17 37.16 -34.44
N LEU A 207 -28.97 37.74 -34.51
CA LEU A 207 -27.77 37.19 -33.86
C LEU A 207 -27.92 37.14 -32.34
N LYS A 208 -28.52 38.16 -31.73
CA LYS A 208 -28.84 38.20 -30.30
C LYS A 208 -29.84 37.11 -29.92
N GLY A 209 -30.84 36.85 -30.77
CA GLY A 209 -31.76 35.73 -30.62
C GLY A 209 -31.03 34.38 -30.69
N SER A 210 -30.18 34.20 -31.70
CA SER A 210 -29.37 32.98 -31.88
C SER A 210 -28.44 32.73 -30.69
N LEU A 211 -27.73 33.77 -30.21
CA LEU A 211 -26.87 33.69 -29.03
C LEU A 211 -27.64 33.28 -27.77
N LYS A 212 -28.85 33.84 -27.56
CA LYS A 212 -29.72 33.42 -26.45
C LYS A 212 -30.11 31.96 -26.55
N SER A 213 -30.54 31.49 -27.72
CA SER A 213 -30.92 30.09 -27.93
C SER A 213 -29.75 29.12 -27.73
N SER A 214 -28.55 29.49 -28.21
CA SER A 214 -27.32 28.72 -27.99
C SER A 214 -26.94 28.66 -26.50
N ASN A 215 -27.07 29.78 -25.79
CA ASN A 215 -26.79 29.83 -24.36
C ASN A 215 -27.80 29.01 -23.54
N GLU A 216 -29.09 29.05 -23.89
CA GLU A 216 -30.12 28.20 -23.29
C GLU A 216 -29.83 26.71 -23.50
N MET A 217 -29.36 26.33 -24.69
CA MET A 217 -28.91 24.97 -24.98
C MET A 217 -27.69 24.58 -24.14
N CYS A 218 -26.70 25.47 -24.02
CA CYS A 218 -25.52 25.24 -23.18
C CYS A 218 -25.91 25.02 -21.70
N GLU A 219 -26.81 25.83 -21.16
CA GLU A 219 -27.31 25.68 -19.79
C GLU A 219 -28.16 24.41 -19.62
N LYS A 220 -28.86 23.95 -20.67
CA LYS A 220 -29.55 22.66 -20.65
C LYS A 220 -28.56 21.50 -20.57
N LEU A 221 -27.54 21.49 -21.43
CA LEU A 221 -26.49 20.47 -21.43
C LEU A 221 -25.71 20.44 -20.12
N LYS A 222 -25.41 21.61 -19.52
CA LYS A 222 -24.80 21.67 -18.18
C LYS A 222 -25.66 21.02 -17.11
N ARG A 223 -26.97 21.28 -17.10
CA ARG A 223 -27.90 20.65 -16.15
C ARG A 223 -27.97 19.14 -16.33
N GLU A 224 -28.01 18.67 -17.57
CA GLU A 224 -27.98 17.24 -17.90
C GLU A 224 -26.67 16.58 -17.43
N LEU A 225 -25.52 17.22 -17.66
CA LEU A 225 -24.22 16.76 -17.19
C LEU A 225 -24.17 16.65 -15.67
N ILE A 226 -24.64 17.66 -14.93
CA ILE A 226 -24.71 17.63 -13.47
C ILE A 226 -25.63 16.50 -12.98
N SER A 227 -26.79 16.31 -13.64
CA SER A 227 -27.72 15.25 -13.29
C SER A 227 -27.13 13.86 -13.53
N SER A 228 -26.41 13.68 -14.65
CA SER A 228 -25.74 12.43 -15.00
C SER A 228 -24.60 12.14 -14.04
N ASN A 229 -23.80 13.14 -13.70
CA ASN A 229 -22.72 13.01 -12.72
C ASN A 229 -23.24 12.65 -11.32
N SER A 230 -24.38 13.21 -10.90
CA SER A 230 -25.02 12.84 -9.64
C SER A 230 -25.52 11.39 -9.65
N LYS A 231 -26.11 10.92 -10.77
CA LYS A 231 -26.51 9.51 -10.94
C LYS A 231 -25.29 8.59 -10.89
N LEU A 232 -24.20 8.95 -11.58
CA LEU A 232 -22.96 8.19 -11.57
C LEU A 232 -22.35 8.11 -10.17
N GLN A 233 -22.35 9.21 -9.42
CA GLN A 233 -21.86 9.23 -8.05
C GLN A 233 -22.68 8.29 -7.15
N LYS A 234 -24.01 8.30 -7.26
CA LYS A 234 -24.89 7.38 -6.52
C LYS A 234 -24.59 5.91 -6.87
N ALA A 235 -24.53 5.57 -8.15
CA ALA A 235 -24.22 4.22 -8.61
C ALA A 235 -22.83 3.77 -8.14
N THR A 236 -21.85 4.68 -8.11
CA THR A 236 -20.50 4.41 -7.61
C THR A 236 -20.52 4.12 -6.11
N THR A 237 -21.24 4.92 -5.31
CA THR A 237 -21.37 4.68 -3.87
C THR A 237 -22.07 3.36 -3.55
N GLU A 238 -23.08 3.00 -4.33
CA GLU A 238 -23.81 1.73 -4.18
C GLU A 238 -22.93 0.53 -4.57
N THR A 239 -22.16 0.65 -5.65
CA THR A 239 -21.18 -0.37 -6.05
C THR A 239 -20.09 -0.56 -4.99
N ASN A 240 -19.63 0.52 -4.35
CA ASN A 240 -18.66 0.42 -3.26
C ASN A 240 -19.26 -0.27 -2.02
N ARG A 241 -20.50 0.08 -1.66
CA ARG A 241 -21.20 -0.56 -0.54
C ARG A 241 -21.39 -2.06 -0.76
N THR A 242 -21.89 -2.46 -1.93
CA THR A 242 -22.04 -3.89 -2.27
C THR A 242 -20.71 -4.63 -2.29
N LYS A 243 -19.61 -3.97 -2.72
CA LYS A 243 -18.26 -4.54 -2.65
C LYS A 243 -17.76 -4.74 -1.22
N GLU A 244 -18.09 -3.82 -0.31
CA GLU A 244 -17.78 -3.97 1.12
C GLU A 244 -18.59 -5.10 1.76
N ASP A 245 -19.89 -5.18 1.44
CA ASP A 245 -20.78 -6.27 1.90
C ASP A 245 -20.29 -7.63 1.41
N MET A 246 -19.88 -7.73 0.13
CA MET A 246 -19.28 -8.95 -0.43
C MET A 246 -18.00 -9.38 0.30
N LYS A 247 -17.14 -8.43 0.70
CA LYS A 247 -15.94 -8.73 1.49
C LYS A 247 -16.27 -9.18 2.90
N ALA A 248 -17.27 -8.58 3.54
CA ALA A 248 -17.74 -9.00 4.86
C ALA A 248 -18.25 -10.45 4.81
N LEU A 249 -19.12 -10.77 3.85
CA LEU A 249 -19.63 -12.13 3.62
C LEU A 249 -18.51 -13.13 3.30
N GLN A 250 -17.49 -12.72 2.54
CA GLN A 250 -16.33 -13.57 2.26
C GLN A 250 -15.52 -13.88 3.53
N ASN A 251 -15.35 -12.91 4.43
CA ASN A 251 -14.69 -13.12 5.71
C ASN A 251 -15.49 -14.05 6.62
N ASP A 252 -16.81 -13.87 6.67
CA ASP A 252 -17.72 -14.72 7.44
C ASP A 252 -17.69 -16.17 6.93
N LEU A 253 -17.71 -16.35 5.60
CA LEU A 253 -17.56 -17.66 4.97
C LEU A 253 -16.23 -18.32 5.36
N SER A 254 -15.11 -17.57 5.30
CA SER A 254 -13.80 -18.10 5.71
C SER A 254 -13.77 -18.50 7.19
N ASN A 255 -14.45 -17.75 8.06
CA ASN A 255 -14.52 -18.07 9.48
C ASN A 255 -15.40 -19.30 9.72
N ALA A 256 -16.52 -19.43 9.04
CA ALA A 256 -17.35 -20.63 9.07
C ALA A 256 -16.58 -21.87 8.58
N ASP A 257 -15.78 -21.75 7.52
CA ASP A 257 -14.92 -22.84 7.04
C ASP A 257 -13.85 -23.26 8.07
N LYS A 258 -13.25 -22.29 8.77
CA LYS A 258 -12.32 -22.58 9.88
C LYS A 258 -13.02 -23.29 11.03
N GLU A 259 -14.25 -22.89 11.34
CA GLU A 259 -15.06 -23.55 12.37
C GLU A 259 -15.43 -24.98 11.96
N ILE A 260 -15.90 -25.17 10.72
CA ILE A 260 -16.19 -26.49 10.14
C ILE A 260 -14.96 -27.39 10.18
N THR A 261 -13.78 -26.90 9.77
CA THR A 261 -12.55 -27.70 9.81
C THR A 261 -12.10 -28.02 11.24
N SER A 262 -12.24 -27.09 12.18
CA SER A 262 -12.00 -27.31 13.61
C SER A 262 -12.93 -28.37 14.19
N LEU A 263 -14.23 -28.28 13.91
CA LEU A 263 -15.24 -29.25 14.33
C LEU A 263 -14.98 -30.62 13.71
N LYS A 264 -14.68 -30.70 12.41
CA LYS A 264 -14.29 -31.95 11.74
C LYS A 264 -13.09 -32.60 12.42
N LYS A 265 -12.06 -31.83 12.79
CA LYS A 265 -10.89 -32.35 13.53
C LYS A 265 -11.26 -32.85 14.94
N LYS A 266 -12.14 -32.14 15.66
CA LYS A 266 -12.64 -32.58 16.96
C LYS A 266 -13.41 -33.90 16.83
N VAL A 267 -14.29 -34.01 15.83
CA VAL A 267 -15.04 -35.24 15.53
C VAL A 267 -14.07 -36.38 15.20
N GLU A 268 -13.04 -36.14 14.39
CA GLU A 268 -12.03 -37.14 14.03
C GLU A 268 -11.24 -37.63 15.27
N ILE A 269 -10.86 -36.73 16.18
CA ILE A 269 -10.19 -37.10 17.43
C ILE A 269 -11.11 -37.96 18.29
N LEU A 270 -12.37 -37.54 18.48
CA LEU A 270 -13.36 -38.31 19.25
C LEU A 270 -13.59 -39.70 18.64
N GLN A 271 -13.73 -39.77 17.31
CA GLN A 271 -13.89 -41.03 16.58
C GLN A 271 -12.67 -41.94 16.75
N ARG A 272 -11.45 -41.39 16.68
CA ARG A 272 -10.20 -42.13 16.92
C ARG A 272 -10.12 -42.65 18.35
N THR A 273 -10.49 -41.85 19.36
CA THR A 273 -10.54 -42.28 20.76
C THR A 273 -11.52 -43.43 20.98
N LEU A 274 -12.68 -43.40 20.31
CA LEU A 274 -13.66 -44.50 20.35
C LEU A 274 -13.16 -45.76 19.62
N SER A 275 -12.34 -45.60 18.58
CA SER A 275 -11.79 -46.71 17.79
C SER A 275 -10.63 -47.45 18.47
N THR A 276 -9.95 -46.86 19.45
CA THR A 276 -8.87 -47.53 20.21
C THR A 276 -9.49 -48.41 21.32
N PRO A 277 -9.27 -49.74 21.31
CA PRO A 277 -9.94 -50.65 22.23
C PRO A 277 -9.38 -50.51 23.64
N THR A 278 -10.11 -49.78 24.49
CA THR A 278 -9.94 -49.78 25.95
C THR A 278 -11.19 -50.44 26.53
N ARG A 279 -11.08 -51.21 27.63
CA ARG A 279 -12.20 -51.98 28.23
C ARG A 279 -13.47 -51.15 28.47
N THR A 280 -13.34 -49.84 28.66
CA THR A 280 -14.45 -48.87 28.79
C THR A 280 -14.99 -48.37 27.45
N ASN A 281 -14.14 -48.18 26.44
CA ASN A 281 -14.53 -47.69 25.10
C ASN A 281 -15.25 -48.76 24.27
N GLU A 282 -14.99 -50.04 24.51
CA GLU A 282 -15.73 -51.12 23.88
C GLU A 282 -17.18 -51.17 24.37
N ALA A 283 -17.41 -50.95 25.68
CA ALA A 283 -18.75 -50.83 26.25
C ALA A 283 -19.50 -49.57 25.75
N ILE A 284 -18.81 -48.44 25.62
CA ILE A 284 -19.39 -47.18 25.10
C ILE A 284 -19.69 -47.30 23.60
N SER A 285 -18.81 -47.91 22.81
CA SER A 285 -19.04 -48.14 21.38
C SER A 285 -20.20 -49.09 21.16
N ARG A 286 -20.34 -50.15 21.97
CA ARG A 286 -21.54 -51.00 21.97
C ARG A 286 -22.79 -50.20 22.34
N LEU A 287 -22.77 -49.36 23.37
CA LEU A 287 -23.91 -48.48 23.72
C LEU A 287 -24.31 -47.47 22.62
N VAL A 288 -23.36 -46.92 21.87
CA VAL A 288 -23.63 -45.92 20.82
C VAL A 288 -24.07 -46.56 19.49
N PHE A 289 -23.54 -47.74 19.15
CA PHE A 289 -23.90 -48.46 17.92
C PHE A 289 -25.07 -49.46 18.11
N GLU A 290 -25.32 -49.95 19.32
CA GLU A 290 -26.46 -50.82 19.66
C GLU A 290 -27.68 -50.06 20.16
N SER A 291 -27.57 -48.75 20.43
CA SER A 291 -28.73 -47.89 20.66
C SER A 291 -29.14 -47.28 19.32
N PRO A 292 -30.23 -47.75 18.69
CA PRO A 292 -30.73 -47.13 17.48
C PRO A 292 -31.14 -45.71 17.85
N ALA A 293 -30.48 -44.70 17.27
CA ALA A 293 -31.03 -43.36 17.27
C ALA A 293 -32.50 -43.47 16.78
N PRO A 294 -33.50 -42.94 17.51
CA PRO A 294 -34.88 -43.06 17.08
C PRO A 294 -35.01 -42.43 15.70
N LEU A 295 -35.33 -43.25 14.70
CA LEU A 295 -35.51 -42.85 13.31
C LEU A 295 -36.74 -41.97 13.07
N GLU A 296 -37.38 -41.45 14.13
CA GLU A 296 -38.50 -40.53 14.03
C GLU A 296 -38.44 -39.48 15.13
N LEU A 297 -37.63 -38.43 14.94
CA LEU A 297 -38.00 -37.13 15.49
C LEU A 297 -39.08 -36.56 14.58
N LYS A 298 -40.34 -36.75 14.99
CA LYS A 298 -41.47 -36.02 14.41
C LYS A 298 -41.13 -34.54 14.39
N PRO A 299 -41.24 -33.85 13.23
CA PRO A 299 -41.35 -32.39 13.22
C PRO A 299 -42.51 -32.00 14.15
N PRO A 300 -42.49 -30.83 14.81
CA PRO A 300 -43.62 -30.39 15.61
C PRO A 300 -44.89 -30.47 14.75
N GLY A 301 -45.77 -31.39 15.11
CA GLY A 301 -47.00 -31.62 14.40
C GLY A 301 -47.87 -30.38 14.56
N HIS A 302 -47.99 -29.60 13.48
CA HIS A 302 -49.21 -28.87 13.22
C HIS A 302 -50.33 -29.92 13.13
N GLY A 303 -51.13 -30.01 14.19
CA GLY A 303 -52.35 -30.80 14.19
C GLY A 303 -53.29 -30.25 13.10
N PRO A 304 -53.91 -31.11 12.27
CA PRO A 304 -54.95 -30.68 11.36
C PRO A 304 -56.27 -30.64 12.13
N MET A 305 -56.99 -29.53 12.07
CA MET A 305 -58.45 -29.49 11.94
C MET A 305 -58.90 -28.04 11.72
N THR A 306 -59.45 -27.81 10.52
CA THR A 306 -60.67 -27.02 10.24
C THR A 306 -60.88 -25.75 11.06
N ASP A 307 -60.70 -24.57 10.45
CA ASP A 307 -61.79 -23.86 9.78
C ASP A 307 -61.23 -22.62 9.06
N SER A 308 -62.00 -22.16 8.09
CA SER A 308 -61.66 -21.19 7.06
C SER A 308 -61.42 -19.77 7.61
N GLN A 309 -60.26 -19.18 7.35
CA GLN A 309 -60.12 -17.78 6.89
C GLN A 309 -58.64 -17.45 6.58
N GLU A 310 -58.43 -16.89 5.38
CA GLU A 310 -57.17 -16.32 4.92
C GLU A 310 -56.63 -15.28 5.92
N ILE A 311 -55.38 -15.42 6.33
CA ILE A 311 -54.70 -14.40 7.16
C ILE A 311 -54.15 -13.34 6.21
N ASP A 312 -54.86 -12.22 6.14
CA ASP A 312 -54.41 -10.98 5.49
C ASP A 312 -53.27 -10.34 6.30
N LEU A 313 -52.09 -10.20 5.69
CA LEU A 313 -50.89 -9.62 6.30
C LEU A 313 -50.87 -8.07 6.25
N ASN A 314 -51.99 -7.43 5.92
CA ASN A 314 -52.14 -5.95 5.95
C ASN A 314 -52.95 -5.42 7.14
N LEU A 315 -53.19 -6.19 8.21
CA LEU A 315 -53.84 -5.65 9.40
C LEU A 315 -52.88 -4.80 10.25
N THR A 316 -53.02 -3.47 10.15
CA THR A 316 -52.43 -2.50 11.07
C THR A 316 -53.06 -2.67 12.45
N PHE A 317 -52.29 -3.09 13.45
CA PHE A 317 -52.73 -3.06 14.84
C PHE A 317 -52.52 -1.66 15.43
N ASP A 318 -53.60 -0.90 15.60
CA ASP A 318 -53.61 0.32 16.41
C ASP A 318 -53.54 -0.07 17.90
N ILE A 319 -52.33 -0.03 18.46
CA ILE A 319 -52.11 -0.12 19.90
C ILE A 319 -52.20 1.30 20.47
N ASN A 320 -53.31 1.60 21.14
CA ASN A 320 -53.47 2.82 21.93
C ASN A 320 -52.41 2.88 23.04
N THR A 321 -51.53 3.87 22.96
CA THR A 321 -50.52 4.17 23.99
C THR A 321 -51.15 5.10 25.06
N PRO A 322 -51.18 4.76 26.35
CA PRO A 322 -51.70 5.66 27.39
C PRO A 322 -50.74 6.83 27.68
N GLU A 323 -51.32 8.01 27.92
CA GLU A 323 -50.64 9.28 28.21
C GLU A 323 -49.90 9.34 29.57
N GLN A 324 -49.00 10.33 29.63
CA GLN A 324 -48.02 10.63 30.67
C GLN A 324 -48.60 10.87 32.08
N VAL A 325 -47.90 10.37 33.10
CA VAL A 325 -47.95 10.91 34.46
C VAL A 325 -46.52 11.24 34.92
N GLU A 326 -46.31 12.52 35.20
CA GLU A 326 -45.08 13.12 35.74
C GLU A 326 -44.67 12.49 37.08
N LYS A 327 -43.38 12.19 37.26
CA LYS A 327 -42.78 11.92 38.57
C LYS A 327 -41.64 12.89 38.87
N LYS A 328 -41.86 13.63 39.96
CA LYS A 328 -40.99 14.58 40.68
C LYS A 328 -39.62 13.96 41.05
N PRO A 329 -38.51 14.73 41.02
CA PRO A 329 -37.20 14.24 41.44
C PRO A 329 -37.02 14.28 42.97
N VAL A 330 -36.49 13.20 43.54
CA VAL A 330 -36.06 13.10 44.95
C VAL A 330 -34.59 13.47 45.07
N GLN A 331 -34.27 14.38 45.99
CA GLN A 331 -32.93 14.86 46.33
C GLN A 331 -32.12 13.83 47.13
N VAL A 332 -30.82 13.70 46.82
CA VAL A 332 -29.80 13.09 47.71
C VAL A 332 -28.54 13.98 47.71
N PRO A 333 -27.86 14.21 48.85
CA PRO A 333 -27.02 15.41 49.06
C PRO A 333 -25.58 15.27 48.55
N SER A 334 -25.06 16.36 47.97
CA SER A 334 -23.67 16.53 47.57
C SER A 334 -22.76 16.84 48.77
N LYS A 335 -21.69 16.07 48.93
CA LYS A 335 -20.63 16.32 49.92
C LYS A 335 -19.77 17.50 49.46
N LYS A 336 -19.88 18.63 50.16
CA LYS A 336 -19.03 19.83 49.95
C LYS A 336 -17.67 19.62 50.61
N MET A 337 -16.57 19.80 49.87
CA MET A 337 -15.28 20.13 50.48
C MET A 337 -15.19 21.66 50.60
N ARG A 338 -15.08 22.13 51.85
CA ARG A 338 -14.77 23.52 52.19
C ARG A 338 -13.27 23.76 52.05
N LEU A 339 -12.94 24.90 51.43
CA LEU A 339 -11.66 25.59 51.62
C LEU A 339 -11.85 26.62 52.74
N ASP A 340 -10.84 26.77 53.58
CA ASP A 340 -10.57 28.01 54.33
C ASP A 340 -9.04 28.19 54.51
N PRO A 341 -8.55 29.43 54.76
CA PRO A 341 -7.22 29.89 54.37
C PRO A 341 -6.25 30.13 55.54
N SER A 342 -4.95 30.24 55.24
CA SER A 342 -4.01 31.14 55.93
C SER A 342 -2.70 31.29 55.15
N ALA A 343 -2.19 32.53 55.14
CA ALA A 343 -0.96 33.00 54.49
C ALA A 343 0.28 32.84 55.41
N PRO A 344 1.39 33.56 55.19
CA PRO A 344 2.47 33.30 54.23
C PRO A 344 3.85 33.14 54.92
N SER A 345 4.88 32.69 54.18
CA SER A 345 6.27 33.00 54.57
C SER A 345 7.24 33.03 53.40
N PHE A 346 8.13 34.03 53.47
CA PHE A 346 9.15 34.47 52.54
C PHE A 346 10.43 33.62 52.57
N LYS A 347 11.21 33.67 51.48
CA LYS A 347 12.67 33.96 51.36
C LYS A 347 13.11 33.60 49.91
N ASN A 348 13.46 34.57 49.06
CA ASN A 348 14.81 35.16 48.81
C ASN A 348 15.84 34.07 48.39
N THR A 349 16.58 34.16 47.28
CA THR A 349 17.49 35.23 46.78
C THR A 349 17.88 34.87 45.31
N GLU A 350 17.92 35.79 44.33
CA GLU A 350 19.10 36.56 43.81
C GLU A 350 20.28 35.68 43.33
N ASN A 351 21.07 35.96 42.27
CA ASN A 351 21.24 37.08 41.33
C ASN A 351 22.20 36.67 40.19
N ALA A 352 22.17 37.44 39.09
CA ALA A 352 23.28 37.91 38.24
C ALA A 352 24.09 36.98 37.27
N LEU A 353 23.89 37.24 35.97
CA LEU A 353 24.85 37.78 34.97
C LEU A 353 26.31 37.29 34.95
N GLY A 354 26.78 36.85 33.77
CA GLY A 354 28.22 36.79 33.47
C GLY A 354 28.58 36.16 32.12
N HIS A 355 29.06 37.01 31.21
CA HIS A 355 29.53 36.75 29.84
C HIS A 355 30.84 35.91 29.76
N SER A 356 31.00 35.21 28.63
CA SER A 356 32.17 35.27 27.71
C SER A 356 33.10 34.06 27.51
N VAL A 357 33.39 33.89 26.22
CA VAL A 357 34.58 33.33 25.53
C VAL A 357 34.62 31.84 25.19
N CYS A 358 34.87 31.68 23.90
CA CYS A 358 35.02 30.55 22.98
C CYS A 358 36.21 29.62 23.25
N ASN A 359 36.07 28.38 22.78
CA ASN A 359 37.13 27.72 22.00
C ASN A 359 36.54 26.68 21.05
N ALA A 360 36.88 26.84 19.77
CA ALA A 360 36.49 26.00 18.66
C ALA A 360 37.50 24.87 18.44
N ARG A 361 37.02 23.66 18.11
CA ARG A 361 37.72 22.64 17.29
C ARG A 361 36.70 21.77 16.53
N VAL A 362 36.25 22.30 15.39
CA VAL A 362 36.44 21.82 14.00
C VAL A 362 36.39 20.31 13.69
N ASN A 363 35.64 20.04 12.60
CA ASN A 363 35.43 18.84 11.75
C ASN A 363 34.36 17.84 12.22
N ASP A 364 33.42 17.38 11.39
CA ASP A 364 32.96 17.73 10.04
C ASP A 364 31.63 16.99 9.91
N ASP A 365 30.52 17.65 9.57
CA ASP A 365 29.42 17.00 8.87
C ASP A 365 28.56 18.04 8.14
N VAL A 366 28.37 17.75 6.87
CA VAL A 366 27.88 18.65 5.83
C VAL A 366 26.37 18.89 5.94
N MET A 367 26.04 20.15 5.72
CA MET A 367 24.73 20.80 5.84
C MET A 367 23.93 20.66 4.54
N MET A 368 22.68 20.18 4.61
CA MET A 368 21.66 20.40 3.57
C MET A 368 20.53 21.23 4.17
N GLY A 369 20.47 22.50 3.78
CA GLY A 369 19.42 23.43 4.20
C GLY A 369 18.13 23.29 3.38
N PRO A 370 16.98 23.75 3.90
CA PRO A 370 15.79 23.95 3.08
C PRO A 370 15.79 25.38 2.51
N MET A 371 16.24 25.52 1.26
CA MET A 371 15.79 26.59 0.39
C MET A 371 14.47 26.16 -0.24
N LEU A 372 13.42 26.98 -0.05
CA LEU A 372 12.48 27.48 -1.07
C LEU A 372 11.33 28.18 -0.34
N ARG A 373 11.64 29.38 0.13
CA ARG A 373 10.69 30.44 0.47
C ARG A 373 10.53 31.26 -0.80
N ASN A 374 9.33 31.37 -1.37
CA ASN A 374 8.91 32.60 -2.06
C ASN A 374 7.41 32.67 -2.36
N SER A 375 6.96 33.93 -2.31
CA SER A 375 5.79 34.53 -2.95
C SER A 375 4.40 34.31 -2.36
N LEU A 376 3.96 35.27 -1.53
CA LEU A 376 2.64 35.86 -1.70
C LEU A 376 2.75 37.39 -1.65
N LEU A 377 2.77 37.96 -2.85
CA LEU A 377 2.48 39.35 -3.14
C LEU A 377 0.98 39.58 -2.93
N PHE A 378 0.60 40.14 -1.78
CA PHE A 378 -0.64 40.92 -1.64
C PHE A 378 -0.40 42.08 -0.69
N ARG A 379 0.33 43.09 -1.16
CA ARG A 379 0.12 44.46 -0.68
C ARG A 379 -1.01 45.05 -1.52
N LYS A 380 -2.15 45.30 -0.88
CA LYS A 380 -3.15 46.26 -1.40
C LYS A 380 -3.48 47.23 -0.26
N ASN A 381 -3.29 48.50 -0.58
CA ASN A 381 -3.44 49.65 0.31
C ASN A 381 -4.87 49.75 0.84
N ALA A 382 -5.02 49.99 2.15
CA ALA A 382 -6.25 50.50 2.73
C ALA A 382 -6.03 51.98 3.09
N PHE A 383 -6.55 52.88 2.25
CA PHE A 383 -6.95 54.22 2.68
C PHE A 383 -8.30 54.11 3.38
N GLY A 384 -8.46 54.84 4.49
CA GLY A 384 -9.61 54.76 5.37
C GLY A 384 -10.92 55.27 4.76
N SER A 385 -12.02 54.78 5.31
CA SER A 385 -13.27 55.52 5.39
C SER A 385 -14.07 55.04 6.60
N MET A 386 -14.49 56.02 7.41
CA MET A 386 -15.36 55.92 8.58
C MET A 386 -16.61 55.10 8.28
N LEU A 387 -16.97 54.15 9.15
CA LEU A 387 -18.32 53.84 9.65
C LEU A 387 -18.20 52.70 10.70
N ASP A 388 -18.94 52.83 11.81
CA ASP A 388 -18.86 52.00 13.02
C ASP A 388 -19.03 50.48 12.81
N PRO A 389 -18.39 49.62 13.63
CA PRO A 389 -18.56 48.17 13.52
C PRO A 389 -19.88 47.72 14.16
N CYS A 390 -20.87 47.43 13.31
CA CYS A 390 -22.08 46.70 13.71
C CYS A 390 -21.71 45.24 14.03
N LYS A 391 -21.87 44.82 15.29
CA LYS A 391 -21.54 43.47 15.77
C LYS A 391 -22.53 42.45 15.19
N PHE A 392 -22.07 41.55 14.32
CA PHE A 392 -22.77 40.31 14.01
C PHE A 392 -21.84 39.09 14.12
N GLY A 393 -22.27 38.11 14.91
CA GLY A 393 -21.70 36.75 14.99
C GLY A 393 -20.52 36.57 15.94
N THR A 394 -20.75 36.07 17.16
CA THR A 394 -19.68 35.55 18.02
C THR A 394 -19.34 34.12 17.59
N VAL A 395 -18.11 33.89 17.14
CA VAL A 395 -17.59 32.57 16.77
C VAL A 395 -17.26 31.76 18.02
N ARG A 396 -17.94 30.62 18.21
CA ARG A 396 -17.61 29.66 19.29
C ARG A 396 -16.90 28.44 18.71
N SER A 397 -15.89 27.96 19.43
CA SER A 397 -15.19 26.70 19.11
C SER A 397 -15.78 25.55 19.92
N GLY A 398 -16.20 24.50 19.23
CA GLY A 398 -16.79 23.29 19.81
C GLY A 398 -16.15 22.03 19.26
N TYR A 399 -16.30 20.94 19.99
CA TYR A 399 -15.84 19.61 19.57
C TYR A 399 -16.76 19.08 18.47
N ASP A 400 -16.18 18.62 17.36
CA ASP A 400 -16.92 18.25 16.13
C ASP A 400 -17.31 16.77 16.06
N GLY A 401 -17.07 15.99 17.12
CA GLY A 401 -17.42 14.58 17.18
C GLY A 401 -16.48 13.64 16.43
N LEU A 402 -15.40 14.15 15.82
CA LEU A 402 -14.39 13.36 15.09
C LEU A 402 -12.97 13.55 15.65
N GLY A 403 -12.85 14.02 16.89
CA GLY A 403 -11.55 14.27 17.53
C GLY A 403 -10.99 15.67 17.33
N GLY A 404 -11.71 16.58 16.65
CA GLY A 404 -11.27 17.94 16.37
C GLY A 404 -12.08 19.03 17.10
N ARG A 405 -11.52 20.25 17.16
CA ARG A 405 -12.27 21.46 17.53
C ARG A 405 -12.50 22.31 16.29
N ALA A 406 -13.75 22.48 15.88
CA ALA A 406 -14.15 23.34 14.78
C ALA A 406 -14.81 24.63 15.30
N LYS A 407 -14.78 25.68 14.48
CA LYS A 407 -15.37 27.00 14.79
C LYS A 407 -16.66 27.18 13.99
N PHE A 408 -17.77 27.44 14.67
CA PHE A 408 -19.08 27.60 14.04
C PHE A 408 -19.63 29.02 14.25
N ILE A 409 -20.36 29.52 13.26
CA ILE A 409 -21.05 30.81 13.33
C ILE A 409 -22.52 30.53 13.64
N GLN A 410 -23.01 31.01 14.79
CA GLN A 410 -24.40 30.88 15.18
C GLN A 410 -25.26 31.89 14.37
N PRO A 411 -26.28 31.46 13.61
CA PRO A 411 -27.18 32.39 12.91
C PRO A 411 -28.02 33.18 13.91
N SER A 412 -28.11 34.50 13.73
CA SER A 412 -29.00 35.37 14.52
C SER A 412 -30.49 35.12 14.20
N PRO A 413 -31.42 35.39 15.14
CA PRO A 413 -32.85 35.11 14.96
C PRO A 413 -33.47 35.92 13.81
N LEU A 414 -34.35 35.28 13.03
CA LEU A 414 -34.97 35.81 11.80
C LEU A 414 -35.96 36.99 12.01
N SER A 415 -36.01 37.59 13.19
CA SER A 415 -36.94 38.69 13.53
C SER A 415 -36.42 40.08 13.15
N GLU A 416 -35.18 40.24 12.68
CA GLU A 416 -34.58 41.55 12.36
C GLU A 416 -34.42 41.84 10.85
N ILE A 417 -34.91 40.97 9.96
CA ILE A 417 -34.75 41.14 8.51
C ILE A 417 -36.12 41.35 7.84
N ARG A 418 -36.70 42.53 8.00
CA ARG A 418 -37.71 43.02 7.06
C ARG A 418 -37.79 44.55 7.02
N PRO A 419 -37.56 45.20 5.87
CA PRO A 419 -38.00 46.57 5.65
C PRO A 419 -39.52 46.62 5.49
N LEU A 420 -40.18 47.56 6.17
CA LEU A 420 -41.62 47.84 6.07
C LEU A 420 -41.99 48.27 4.63
N ALA A 421 -42.80 47.48 3.94
CA ALA A 421 -43.36 47.85 2.63
C ALA A 421 -44.56 48.79 2.80
N MET A 422 -44.50 49.98 2.20
CA MET A 422 -45.61 50.93 2.11
C MET A 422 -46.78 50.37 1.28
N LYS A 423 -48.00 50.67 1.73
CA LYS A 423 -49.27 50.24 1.13
C LYS A 423 -49.53 50.96 -0.20
N SER A 424 -49.74 50.22 -1.29
CA SER A 424 -50.39 50.72 -2.51
C SER A 424 -51.68 49.95 -2.81
N LYS A 425 -52.72 50.71 -3.20
CA LYS A 425 -54.12 50.28 -3.38
C LYS A 425 -54.28 49.27 -4.52
N ARG A 426 -55.01 48.17 -4.28
CA ARG A 426 -55.45 47.19 -5.31
C ARG A 426 -56.69 47.70 -6.05
N LYS A 427 -56.63 47.74 -7.39
CA LYS A 427 -57.81 47.74 -8.29
C LYS A 427 -58.23 46.29 -8.55
N LYS A 428 -59.55 46.04 -8.51
CA LYS A 428 -60.20 44.75 -8.78
C LYS A 428 -60.26 44.49 -10.29
N VAL A 429 -59.85 43.30 -10.74
CA VAL A 429 -60.24 42.73 -12.04
C VAL A 429 -60.57 41.24 -11.85
N SER A 430 -61.71 40.86 -12.39
CA SER A 430 -62.38 39.56 -12.32
C SER A 430 -61.80 38.54 -13.30
N ARG A 431 -61.97 37.26 -12.94
CA ARG A 431 -61.56 36.03 -13.64
C ARG A 431 -62.61 35.61 -14.69
N PRO A 432 -62.21 34.89 -15.74
CA PRO A 432 -63.07 33.86 -16.31
C PRO A 432 -62.44 32.45 -16.26
N VAL A 433 -63.33 31.47 -16.39
CA VAL A 433 -63.18 30.04 -16.07
C VAL A 433 -62.84 29.21 -17.31
N THR A 434 -62.16 28.10 -17.02
CA THR A 434 -61.69 26.91 -17.78
C THR A 434 -62.32 26.55 -19.14
N SER A 435 -61.47 26.00 -20.02
CA SER A 435 -61.72 24.73 -20.72
C SER A 435 -60.40 24.00 -21.06
N LYS A 436 -60.38 22.67 -20.83
CA LYS A 436 -59.32 21.73 -21.27
C LYS A 436 -59.51 21.40 -22.76
N PRO A 437 -58.47 20.93 -23.47
CA PRO A 437 -58.48 19.49 -23.75
C PRO A 437 -57.13 18.78 -23.59
N THR A 438 -57.28 17.47 -23.44
CA THR A 438 -56.36 16.34 -23.29
C THR A 438 -55.29 16.23 -24.38
N SER A 439 -54.05 16.02 -23.94
CA SER A 439 -52.91 15.58 -24.75
C SER A 439 -52.80 14.05 -24.75
N SER A 440 -52.87 13.43 -25.93
CA SER A 440 -52.45 12.03 -26.15
C SER A 440 -50.93 12.00 -26.38
N LEU A 441 -50.23 11.27 -25.52
CA LEU A 441 -48.81 10.92 -25.63
C LEU A 441 -48.62 9.81 -26.68
N THR A 442 -47.55 9.90 -27.48
CA THR A 442 -46.93 8.76 -28.17
C THR A 442 -45.45 8.76 -27.79
N THR A 443 -45.04 7.75 -27.02
CA THR A 443 -43.65 7.45 -26.65
C THR A 443 -42.97 6.66 -27.76
N LEU A 444 -41.76 7.07 -28.13
CA LEU A 444 -40.88 6.37 -29.07
C LEU A 444 -39.99 5.38 -28.30
N ASP A 445 -40.40 4.12 -28.27
CA ASP A 445 -39.51 2.97 -28.09
C ASP A 445 -39.46 2.22 -29.42
N GLY A 446 -38.24 1.90 -29.88
CA GLY A 446 -38.01 0.94 -30.97
C GLY A 446 -37.20 1.47 -32.14
N PHE A 447 -35.87 1.55 -31.99
CA PHE A 447 -34.92 1.49 -33.11
C PHE A 447 -33.63 0.79 -32.66
N LEU A 448 -33.69 -0.54 -32.64
CA LEU A 448 -32.54 -1.43 -32.87
C LEU A 448 -33.06 -2.53 -33.79
N GLU A 449 -32.74 -2.41 -35.07
CA GLU A 449 -32.61 -3.52 -36.00
C GLU A 449 -31.23 -3.42 -36.66
#